data_AF-A0A6J5WZK1-F1
#
_entry.id   AF-A0A6J5WZK1-F1
#
_cell.length_a   1.000
_cell.length_b   1.000
_cell.length_c   1.000
_cell.angle_alpha   90.00
_cell.angle_beta   90.00
_cell.angle_gamma   90.00
#
_symmetry.space_group_name_H-M   'P 1'
#
loop_
_entity.id
_entity.type
_entity.pdbx_description
1 polymer ?
#
loop_
_entity_poly.entity_id
_entity_poly.type
_entity_poly.pdbx_seq_one_letter_code
_entity_poly.pdbx_strand_id
1 'polypeptide(L)'
;MVGPLPHHTLRDLAKKHGPIMNLKLGQLEAVIISSSKAAQEASIAFAPYGDFWRELRKICVFELLSAERVQSFRSIREEEVGILLSPFPLYPSRE
;
A
#
# COMPACT_ATOMS: atom_id res chain seq x y z
N MET A 1 7.12 -13.38 -11.66
CA MET A 1 7.58 -12.31 -10.73
C MET A 1 7.68 -11.05 -11.56
N VAL A 2 6.58 -10.30 -11.68
CA VAL A 2 6.15 -9.22 -10.75
C VAL A 2 7.06 -8.01 -11.00
N GLY A 3 6.49 -6.81 -11.16
CA GLY A 3 7.26 -5.56 -11.14
C GLY A 3 8.16 -5.45 -9.89
N PRO A 4 8.99 -4.40 -9.76
CA PRO A 4 9.82 -4.24 -8.56
C PRO A 4 8.96 -4.47 -7.31
N LEU A 5 9.43 -5.37 -6.43
CA LEU A 5 8.67 -5.79 -5.26
C LEU A 5 8.12 -4.54 -4.56
N PRO A 6 6.84 -4.51 -4.13
CA PRO A 6 6.22 -3.29 -3.61
C PRO A 6 7.05 -2.64 -2.50
N HIS A 7 7.69 -3.45 -1.66
CA HIS A 7 8.55 -2.98 -0.58
C HIS A 7 9.91 -2.43 -1.04
N HIS A 8 10.39 -2.75 -2.24
CA HIS A 8 11.55 -2.08 -2.87
C HIS A 8 11.14 -0.71 -3.38
N THR A 9 10.06 -0.62 -4.16
CA THR A 9 9.56 0.65 -4.70
C THR A 9 9.22 1.65 -3.59
N LEU A 10 8.53 1.20 -2.53
CA LEU A 10 8.24 2.04 -1.36
C LEU A 10 9.51 2.46 -0.60
N ARG A 11 10.52 1.60 -0.53
CA ARG A 11 11.82 1.92 0.09
C ARG A 11 12.57 3.00 -0.70
N ASP A 12 12.60 2.89 -2.02
CA ASP A 12 13.30 3.85 -2.87
C ASP A 12 12.58 5.21 -2.88
N LEU A 13 11.24 5.22 -2.86
CA LEU A 13 10.46 6.43 -2.65
C LEU A 13 10.74 7.06 -1.28
N ALA A 14 10.83 6.27 -0.22
CA ALA A 14 11.15 6.77 1.12
C ALA A 14 12.57 7.37 1.22
N LYS A 15 13.55 6.79 0.50
CA LYS A 15 14.90 7.38 0.41
C LYS A 15 14.87 8.74 -0.30
N LYS A 16 14.02 8.90 -1.30
CA LYS A 16 13.94 10.12 -2.12
C LYS A 16 13.10 11.24 -1.47
N HIS A 17 12.00 10.89 -0.82
CA HIS A 17 11.01 11.85 -0.32
C HIS A 17 10.90 11.90 1.21
N GLY A 18 11.61 11.00 1.91
CA GLY A 18 11.54 10.87 3.36
C GLY A 18 10.62 9.73 3.81
N PRO A 19 10.74 9.31 5.09
CA PRO A 19 10.06 8.13 5.62
C PRO A 19 8.55 8.31 5.85
N ILE A 20 8.02 9.52 5.68
CA ILE A 20 6.60 9.86 5.76
C ILE A 20 6.27 10.61 4.46
N MET A 21 5.34 10.08 3.66
CA MET A 21 5.03 10.63 2.34
C MET A 21 3.56 10.42 1.98
N ASN A 22 2.97 11.37 1.24
CA ASN A 22 1.62 11.23 0.69
C ASN A 22 1.69 10.53 -0.67
N LEU A 23 0.88 9.49 -0.83
CA LEU A 23 0.79 8.69 -2.04
C LEU A 23 -0.68 8.56 -2.46
N LYS A 24 -0.96 8.85 -3.73
CA LYS A 24 -2.26 8.59 -4.33
C LYS A 24 -2.34 7.12 -4.76
N LEU A 25 -3.13 6.35 -4.04
CA LEU A 25 -3.52 4.99 -4.41
C LEU A 25 -4.89 5.07 -5.09
N GLY A 26 -4.90 5.29 -6.41
CA GLY A 26 -6.14 5.52 -7.15
C GLY A 26 -6.88 6.76 -6.65
N GLN A 27 -8.10 6.59 -6.14
CA GLN A 27 -8.91 7.66 -5.54
C GLN A 27 -8.60 7.93 -4.06
N LEU A 28 -7.72 7.15 -3.44
CA LEU A 28 -7.34 7.31 -2.04
C LEU A 28 -6.04 8.11 -1.93
N GLU A 29 -6.06 9.25 -1.22
CA GLU A 29 -4.84 9.85 -0.70
C GLU A 29 -4.43 9.09 0.57
N ALA A 30 -3.30 8.38 0.51
CA ALA A 30 -2.78 7.59 1.61
C ALA A 30 -1.45 8.17 2.10
N VAL A 31 -1.27 8.28 3.41
CA VAL A 31 0.03 8.60 4.02
C VAL A 31 0.78 7.28 4.22
N ILE A 32 1.91 7.13 3.55
CA ILE A 32 2.81 5.98 3.70
C ILE A 32 3.85 6.30 4.78
N ILE A 33 4.04 5.37 5.71
CA ILE A 33 5.05 5.43 6.76
C ILE A 33 6.01 4.24 6.57
N SER A 34 7.24 4.50 6.15
CA SER A 34 8.24 3.46 5.88
C SER A 34 9.23 3.23 7.03
N SER A 35 9.22 4.11 8.04
CA SER A 35 10.05 3.98 9.24
C SER A 35 9.35 3.12 10.28
N SER A 36 10.05 2.08 10.78
CA SER A 36 9.52 1.21 11.84
C SER A 36 9.17 1.99 13.11
N LYS A 37 10.00 2.97 13.51
CA LYS A 37 9.74 3.81 14.69
C LYS A 37 8.48 4.66 14.52
N ALA A 38 8.36 5.33 13.37
CA ALA A 38 7.17 6.14 13.08
C ALA A 38 5.91 5.28 12.95
N ALA A 39 6.03 4.06 12.41
CA ALA A 39 4.92 3.12 12.35
C ALA A 39 4.48 2.66 13.74
N GLN A 40 5.41 2.40 14.67
CA GLN A 40 5.08 2.06 16.05
C GLN A 40 4.32 3.19 16.78
N GLU A 41 4.69 4.45 16.52
CA GLU A 41 4.07 5.61 17.17
C GLU A 41 2.72 6.00 16.53
N ALA A 42 2.56 5.85 15.21
CA ALA A 42 1.43 6.42 14.48
C ALA A 42 0.44 5.39 13.90
N SER A 43 0.77 4.09 13.87
CA SER A 43 -0.10 3.08 13.24
C SER A 43 -1.05 2.43 14.23
N ILE A 44 -2.32 2.32 13.83
CA ILE A 44 -3.32 1.52 14.56
C ILE A 44 -2.94 0.03 14.66
N ALA A 45 -2.12 -0.47 13.74
CA ALA A 45 -1.67 -1.86 13.75
C ALA A 45 -0.73 -2.16 14.93
N PHE A 46 -0.02 -1.14 15.43
CA PHE A 46 0.94 -1.26 16.53
C PHE A 46 0.46 -0.59 17.84
N ALA A 47 -0.70 0.07 17.81
CA ALA A 47 -1.26 0.72 18.98
C ALA A 47 -1.78 -0.28 20.03
N PRO A 48 -1.62 0.00 21.34
CA PRO A 48 -2.13 -0.86 22.40
C PRO A 48 -3.65 -0.96 22.32
N TYR A 49 -4.18 -2.16 22.55
CA TYR A 49 -5.61 -2.42 22.48
C TYR A 49 -6.36 -1.63 23.57
N GLY A 50 -7.43 -0.94 23.18
CA GLY A 50 -8.23 -0.09 24.06
C GLY A 50 -9.41 0.55 23.32
N ASP A 51 -10.17 1.41 23.99
CA ASP A 51 -11.36 2.05 23.40
C ASP A 51 -11.01 2.91 22.19
N PHE A 52 -9.91 3.65 22.27
CA PHE A 52 -9.36 4.41 21.14
C PHE A 52 -9.06 3.51 19.93
N TRP A 53 -8.42 2.36 20.14
CA TRP A 53 -8.14 1.41 19.07
C TRP A 53 -9.43 0.84 18.46
N ARG A 54 -10.44 0.54 19.29
CA ARG A 54 -11.74 0.02 18.83
C ARG A 54 -12.45 1.05 17.95
N GLU A 55 -12.49 2.31 18.37
CA GLU A 55 -13.07 3.40 17.59
C GLU A 55 -12.33 3.60 16.26
N LEU A 56 -11.00 3.70 16.30
CA LEU A 56 -10.19 3.84 15.08
C LEU A 56 -10.32 2.65 14.13
N ARG A 57 -10.39 1.41 14.66
CA ARG A 57 -10.62 0.24 13.83
C ARG A 57 -11.95 0.30 13.09
N LYS A 58 -13.03 0.78 13.73
CA LYS A 58 -14.32 0.95 13.04
C LYS A 58 -14.18 1.91 11.87
N ILE A 59 -13.51 3.05 12.08
CA ILE A 59 -13.25 4.05 11.04
C ILE A 59 -12.43 3.43 9.90
N CYS A 60 -11.31 2.78 10.19
CA CYS A 60 -10.48 2.18 9.14
C CYS A 60 -11.23 1.09 8.35
N VAL A 61 -12.01 0.23 9.02
CA VAL A 61 -12.78 -0.81 8.34
C VAL A 61 -13.87 -0.22 7.46
N PHE A 62 -14.52 0.86 7.89
CA PHE A 62 -15.63 1.44 7.14
C PHE A 62 -15.17 2.38 6.02
N GLU A 63 -14.13 3.19 6.26
CA GLU A 63 -13.71 4.25 5.32
C GLU A 63 -12.61 3.79 4.35
N LEU A 64 -11.73 2.89 4.81
CA LEU A 64 -10.53 2.49 4.07
C LEU A 64 -10.62 1.04 3.56
N LEU A 65 -11.25 0.15 4.31
CA LEU A 65 -11.29 -1.29 4.02
C LEU A 65 -12.71 -1.82 3.78
N SER A 66 -13.67 -0.94 3.48
CA SER A 66 -15.02 -1.36 3.12
C SER A 66 -15.02 -2.12 1.80
N ALA A 67 -16.04 -2.95 1.60
CA ALA A 67 -16.18 -3.72 0.37
C ALA A 67 -16.19 -2.80 -0.87
N GLU A 68 -16.88 -1.66 -0.79
CA GLU A 68 -16.91 -0.65 -1.85
C GLU A 68 -15.52 -0.08 -2.14
N ARG A 69 -14.77 0.32 -1.10
CA ARG A 69 -13.40 0.82 -1.26
C ARG A 69 -12.48 -0.25 -1.85
N VAL A 70 -12.56 -1.49 -1.39
CA VAL A 70 -11.75 -2.60 -1.93
C VAL A 70 -12.12 -2.93 -3.39
N GLN A 71 -13.39 -2.72 -3.77
CA GLN A 71 -13.86 -2.88 -5.14
C GLN A 71 -13.42 -1.73 -6.05
N SER A 72 -13.26 -0.50 -5.57
CA SER A 72 -12.74 0.60 -6.40
C SER A 72 -11.30 0.35 -6.87
N PHE A 73 -10.52 -0.44 -6.12
CA PHE A 73 -9.19 -0.92 -6.52
C PHE A 73 -9.18 -2.12 -7.48
N ARG A 74 -10.36 -2.59 -7.92
CA ARG A 74 -10.48 -3.79 -8.76
C ARG A 74 -9.67 -3.67 -10.05
N SER A 75 -9.75 -2.55 -10.77
CA SER A 75 -9.04 -2.37 -12.04
C SER A 75 -7.53 -2.49 -11.89
N ILE A 76 -6.97 -1.90 -10.81
CA ILE A 76 -5.53 -2.00 -10.51
C ILE A 76 -5.16 -3.46 -10.23
N ARG A 77 -5.96 -4.17 -9.42
CA ARG A 77 -5.70 -5.58 -9.11
C ARG A 77 -5.82 -6.48 -10.34
N GLU A 78 -6.78 -6.22 -11.22
CA GLU A 78 -6.96 -6.96 -12.48
C GLU A 78 -5.80 -6.68 -13.46
N GLU A 79 -5.30 -5.45 -13.54
CA GLU A 79 -4.12 -5.09 -14.32
C GLU A 79 -2.86 -5.80 -13.81
N GLU A 80 -2.59 -5.74 -12.50
CA GLU A 80 -1.45 -6.42 -11.88
C GLU A 80 -1.53 -7.94 -12.06
N VAL A 81 -2.71 -8.54 -11.86
CA VAL A 81 -2.93 -9.96 -12.14
C VAL A 81 -2.75 -10.27 -13.63
N GLY A 82 -3.20 -9.38 -14.52
CA GLY A 82 -2.97 -9.48 -15.96
C GLY A 82 -1.48 -9.49 -16.32
N ILE A 83 -0.67 -8.63 -15.68
CA ILE A 83 0.80 -8.63 -15.82
C ILE A 83 1.38 -9.97 -15.33
N LEU A 84 0.91 -10.48 -14.19
CA LEU A 84 1.39 -11.74 -13.62
C LEU A 84 1.05 -12.97 -14.47
N LEU A 85 -0.15 -12.98 -15.05
CA LEU A 85 -0.67 -14.07 -15.87
C LEU A 85 -0.29 -13.95 -17.34
N SER A 86 0.20 -12.78 -17.77
CA SER A 86 0.70 -12.61 -19.12
C SER A 86 1.81 -13.63 -19.36
N PRO A 87 1.76 -14.39 -20.47
CA PRO A 87 2.86 -15.26 -20.85
C PRO A 87 4.09 -14.36 -20.98
N PHE A 88 5.12 -14.70 -20.21
CA PHE A 88 6.38 -13.97 -20.06
C PHE A 88 6.70 -13.18 -21.34
N PRO A 89 6.61 -11.84 -21.36
CA PRO A 89 7.17 -11.11 -22.48
C PRO A 89 8.65 -11.49 -22.46
N LEU A 90 9.15 -12.03 -23.57
CA LEU A 90 10.58 -12.19 -23.79
C LEU A 90 11.19 -10.82 -23.51
N TYR A 91 11.78 -10.67 -22.33
CA TYR A 91 12.50 -9.47 -21.96
C TYR A 91 13.61 -9.32 -23.00
N PRO A 92 13.73 -8.20 -23.72
CA PRO A 92 14.91 -7.99 -24.53
C PRO A 92 16.08 -7.95 -23.56
N SER A 93 16.94 -8.96 -23.64
CA SER A 93 18.24 -8.99 -22.97
C SER A 93 18.86 -7.61 -23.10
N ARG A 94 19.07 -6.91 -21.97
CA ARG A 94 19.91 -5.72 -21.98
C ARG A 94 21.34 -6.19 -22.27
N GLU A 95 21.79 -5.93 -23.49
CA GLU A 95 23.18 -5.60 -23.76
C GLU A 95 23.55 -4.25 -23.11
#